data_AF-A0AAE1G8N6-F1
#
_entry.id   AF-A0AAE1G8N6-F1
#
_cell.length_a   1.000
_cell.length_b   1.000
_cell.length_c   1.000
_cell.angle_alpha   90.00
_cell.angle_beta   90.00
_cell.angle_gamma   90.00
#
_symmetry.space_group_name_H-M   'P 1'
#
loop_
_entity.id
_entity.type
_entity.pdbx_description
1 polymer ?
#
loop_
_entity_poly.entity_id
_entity_poly.type
_entity_poly.pdbx_seq_one_letter_code
_entity_poly.pdbx_strand_id
1 'polypeptide(L)'
;MVLSCCAVGCKNRAGRGSVSFYCFPANQELREKWIAAVKRDGWQPTPYTRLCSDHFAKGHRDSNPLSPNFVPSIFHHTPTSLCGQYHGTEFCNPNWCGWPRPFPGVVDMFGGSVGLLEYRSAQLASRGFASLALAFFGYEDLPKSLEEFNITYFEEAVEFLLKHEKVCLLL
;
A
#
# COMPACT_ATOMS: atom_id res chain seq x y z
N MET A 1 -6.01 13.05 32.00
CA MET A 1 -4.95 12.49 31.14
C MET A 1 -5.43 12.57 29.70
N VAL A 2 -4.69 13.23 28.79
CA VAL A 2 -5.09 13.34 27.38
C VAL A 2 -4.59 12.10 26.65
N LEU A 3 -5.48 11.35 26.00
CA LEU A 3 -5.08 10.21 25.18
C LEU A 3 -4.48 10.72 23.86
N SER A 4 -3.33 10.20 23.46
CA SER A 4 -2.67 10.50 22.18
C SER A 4 -2.41 9.23 21.40
N CYS A 5 -2.40 9.33 20.07
CA CYS A 5 -2.04 8.20 19.21
C CYS A 5 -0.55 7.84 19.38
N CYS A 6 -0.24 6.55 19.37
CA CYS A 6 1.14 6.04 19.47
C CYS A 6 1.90 6.00 18.14
N ALA A 7 1.19 6.09 17.00
CA ALA A 7 1.81 6.04 15.69
C ALA A 7 2.77 7.21 15.47
N VAL A 8 3.94 6.92 14.91
CA VAL A 8 4.96 7.94 14.62
C VAL A 8 4.40 8.96 13.62
N GLY A 9 4.52 10.24 13.93
CA GLY A 9 4.03 11.35 13.10
C GLY A 9 2.53 11.66 13.25
N CYS A 10 1.74 10.81 13.92
CA CYS A 10 0.32 11.08 14.15
C CYS A 10 0.12 12.15 15.23
N LYS A 11 -0.69 13.18 14.92
CA LYS A 11 -0.98 14.30 15.84
C LYS A 11 -2.35 14.17 16.55
N ASN A 12 -3.05 13.06 16.37
CA ASN A 12 -4.39 12.83 16.92
C ASN A 12 -4.37 12.73 18.45
N ARG A 13 -5.26 13.47 19.10
CA ARG A 13 -5.45 13.52 20.55
C ARG A 13 -6.93 13.48 20.91
N ALA A 14 -7.28 12.78 21.99
CA ALA A 14 -8.66 12.73 22.48
C ALA A 14 -9.15 14.13 22.88
N GLY A 15 -10.38 14.45 22.47
CA GLY A 15 -11.01 15.77 22.68
C GLY A 15 -10.83 16.74 21.51
N ARG A 16 -9.97 16.46 20.53
CA ARG A 16 -9.93 17.17 19.24
C ARG A 16 -10.39 16.22 18.12
N GLY A 17 -11.57 16.47 17.58
CA GLY A 17 -12.10 15.76 16.41
C GLY A 17 -12.87 14.47 16.71
N SER A 18 -13.34 13.82 15.64
CA SER A 18 -14.17 12.60 15.65
C SER A 18 -13.32 11.34 15.41
N VAL A 19 -12.23 11.16 16.16
CA VAL A 19 -11.35 9.99 16.04
C VAL A 19 -11.48 9.08 17.26
N SER A 20 -11.60 7.78 17.01
CA SER A 20 -11.69 6.76 18.06
C SER A 20 -10.29 6.27 18.44
N PHE A 21 -10.07 5.97 19.72
CA PHE A 21 -8.80 5.45 20.23
C PHE A 21 -8.96 4.02 20.70
N TYR A 22 -8.15 3.12 20.16
CA TYR A 22 -8.19 1.69 20.47
C TYR A 22 -7.00 1.28 21.32
N CYS A 23 -7.27 0.43 22.32
CA CYS A 23 -6.23 -0.29 23.05
C CYS A 23 -5.62 -1.40 22.17
N PHE A 24 -4.39 -1.78 22.49
CA PHE A 24 -3.80 -2.99 21.91
C PHE A 24 -4.62 -4.23 22.32
N PRO A 25 -4.82 -5.19 21.39
CA PRO A 25 -5.59 -6.40 21.65
C PRO A 25 -5.01 -7.24 22.80
N ALA A 26 -5.89 -7.98 23.49
CA ALA A 26 -5.49 -8.95 24.51
C ALA A 26 -4.89 -10.22 23.89
N ASN A 27 -5.35 -10.61 22.68
CA ASN A 27 -4.78 -11.72 21.93
C ASN A 27 -3.34 -11.37 21.54
N GLN A 28 -2.40 -12.22 21.96
CA GLN A 28 -0.97 -12.02 21.78
C GLN A 28 -0.56 -11.95 20.30
N GLU A 29 -1.03 -12.84 19.44
CA GLU A 29 -0.68 -12.85 18.02
C GLU A 29 -1.15 -11.58 17.31
N LEU A 30 -2.38 -11.14 17.58
CA LEU A 30 -2.91 -9.91 16.98
C LEU A 30 -2.18 -8.67 17.52
N ARG A 31 -1.83 -8.68 18.80
CA ARG A 31 -1.03 -7.64 19.42
C ARG A 31 0.34 -7.53 18.77
N GLU A 32 1.01 -8.65 18.50
CA GLU A 32 2.29 -8.69 17.79
C GLU A 32 2.17 -8.12 16.37
N LYS A 33 1.10 -8.48 15.63
CA LYS A 33 0.81 -7.87 14.32
C LYS A 33 0.66 -6.35 14.38
N TRP A 34 -0.04 -5.82 15.39
CA TRP A 34 -0.19 -4.38 15.58
C TRP A 34 1.14 -3.71 15.95
N ILE A 35 1.96 -4.34 16.79
CA ILE A 35 3.30 -3.84 17.13
C ILE A 35 4.19 -3.78 15.89
N ALA A 36 4.19 -4.85 15.10
CA ALA A 36 4.94 -4.94 13.85
C ALA A 36 4.50 -3.86 12.84
N ALA A 37 3.20 -3.57 12.75
CA ALA A 37 2.67 -2.53 11.86
C ALA A 37 3.09 -1.11 12.28
N VAL A 38 3.08 -0.81 13.58
CA VAL A 38 3.56 0.48 14.12
C VAL A 38 5.05 0.67 13.88
N LYS A 39 5.83 -0.44 13.84
CA LYS A 39 7.25 -0.47 13.43
C LYS A 39 8.12 0.60 14.10
N ARG A 40 8.08 0.64 15.43
CA ARG A 40 8.90 1.57 16.24
C ARG A 40 10.07 0.83 16.88
N ASP A 41 11.29 1.28 16.60
CA ASP A 41 12.51 0.63 17.08
C ASP A 41 12.61 0.66 18.61
N GLY A 42 12.91 -0.50 19.20
CA GLY A 42 13.15 -0.65 20.64
C GLY A 42 11.96 -0.31 21.55
N TRP A 43 10.73 -0.29 21.03
CA TRP A 43 9.55 0.12 21.79
C TRP A 43 8.53 -1.01 21.96
N GLN A 44 7.83 -1.01 23.11
CA GLN A 44 6.71 -1.91 23.39
C GLN A 44 5.48 -1.17 23.91
N PRO A 45 4.26 -1.61 23.53
CA PRO A 45 3.03 -0.98 23.97
C PRO A 45 2.74 -1.27 25.44
N THR A 46 2.50 -0.20 26.19
CA THR A 46 1.98 -0.26 27.56
C THR A 46 0.45 -0.40 27.56
N PRO A 47 -0.19 -0.78 28.68
CA PRO A 47 -1.66 -0.83 28.79
C PRO A 47 -2.39 0.48 28.49
N TYR A 48 -1.68 1.61 28.58
CA TYR A 48 -2.22 2.95 28.30
C TYR A 48 -1.95 3.43 26.87
N THR A 49 -1.17 2.68 26.10
CA THR A 49 -0.89 2.99 24.71
C THR A 49 -2.17 2.87 23.89
N ARG A 50 -2.43 3.84 23.01
CA ARG A 50 -3.60 3.90 22.14
C ARG A 50 -3.20 4.14 20.69
N LEU A 51 -3.92 3.52 19.77
CA LEU A 51 -3.83 3.77 18.33
C LEU A 51 -5.16 4.36 17.85
N CYS A 52 -5.13 5.39 16.99
CA CYS A 52 -6.36 6.03 16.51
C CYS A 52 -6.98 5.28 15.31
N SER A 53 -8.24 5.58 15.02
CA SER A 53 -9.03 5.04 13.90
C SER A 53 -8.43 5.24 12.52
N ASP A 54 -7.67 6.32 12.31
CA ASP A 54 -7.18 6.71 10.99
C ASP A 54 -6.11 5.75 10.44
N HIS A 55 -5.56 4.89 11.30
CA HIS A 55 -4.61 3.86 10.90
C HIS A 55 -5.28 2.59 10.32
N PHE A 56 -6.61 2.56 10.25
CA PHE A 56 -7.40 1.48 9.67
C PHE A 56 -8.07 1.94 8.37
N ALA A 57 -8.12 1.06 7.37
CA ALA A 57 -8.58 1.38 6.02
C ALA A 57 -9.98 2.03 5.97
N LYS A 58 -10.91 1.62 6.85
CA LYS A 58 -12.26 2.22 6.93
C LYS A 58 -12.48 3.06 8.19
N GLY A 59 -11.42 3.57 8.81
CA GLY A 59 -11.54 4.42 10.00
C GLY A 59 -12.07 3.71 11.25
N HIS A 60 -12.02 2.38 11.31
CA HIS A 60 -12.40 1.62 12.49
C HIS A 60 -11.67 0.27 12.52
N ARG A 61 -11.52 -0.29 13.72
CA ARG A 61 -11.04 -1.66 13.92
C ARG A 61 -12.17 -2.65 13.68
N ASP A 62 -11.86 -3.78 13.04
CA ASP A 62 -12.75 -4.92 12.91
C ASP A 62 -12.22 -6.13 13.73
N SER A 63 -13.11 -7.03 14.11
CA SER A 63 -12.76 -8.28 14.81
C SER A 63 -12.66 -9.47 13.87
N ASN A 64 -13.18 -9.35 12.63
CA ASN A 64 -13.09 -10.41 11.63
C ASN A 64 -11.65 -10.52 11.07
N PRO A 65 -10.97 -11.67 11.19
CA PRO A 65 -9.61 -11.87 10.66
C PRO A 65 -9.47 -11.66 9.15
N LEU A 66 -10.55 -11.82 8.39
CA LEU A 66 -10.59 -11.62 6.95
C LEU A 66 -10.79 -10.15 6.56
N SER A 67 -11.04 -9.28 7.53
CA SER A 67 -11.29 -7.86 7.27
C SER A 67 -9.98 -7.11 7.07
N PRO A 68 -9.90 -6.17 6.09
CA PRO A 68 -8.74 -5.31 5.92
C PRO A 68 -8.51 -4.37 7.13
N ASN A 69 -9.48 -4.25 8.03
CA ASN A 69 -9.40 -3.47 9.26
C ASN A 69 -8.98 -4.28 10.50
N PHE A 70 -8.62 -5.56 10.32
CA PHE A 70 -8.20 -6.43 11.42
C PHE A 70 -6.83 -5.99 12.01
N VAL A 71 -5.94 -5.51 11.14
CA VAL A 71 -4.61 -4.99 11.48
C VAL A 71 -4.50 -3.57 10.92
N PRO A 72 -3.97 -2.60 11.67
CA PRO A 72 -3.73 -1.27 11.15
C PRO A 72 -2.71 -1.33 10.01
N SER A 73 -2.96 -0.60 8.94
CA SER A 73 -2.17 -0.67 7.70
C SER A 73 -1.73 0.69 7.16
N ILE A 74 -2.30 1.79 7.67
CA ILE A 74 -2.01 3.14 7.18
C ILE A 74 -1.06 3.81 8.17
N PHE A 75 0.20 4.05 7.77
CA PHE A 75 1.18 4.77 8.58
C PHE A 75 1.99 5.75 7.74
N HIS A 76 2.65 6.71 8.37
CA HIS A 76 3.51 7.67 7.67
C HIS A 76 4.87 7.07 7.27
N HIS A 77 5.36 6.05 7.99
CA HIS A 77 6.64 5.38 7.71
C HIS A 77 6.49 4.23 6.71
N THR A 78 5.27 3.76 6.46
CA THR A 78 5.00 2.99 5.26
C THR A 78 4.99 4.00 4.14
N PRO A 79 6.00 4.06 3.26
CA PRO A 79 5.81 4.79 2.03
C PRO A 79 4.54 4.20 1.41
N THR A 80 3.50 5.02 1.28
CA THR A 80 2.53 4.77 0.22
C THR A 80 3.42 4.58 -1.00
N SER A 81 3.43 3.40 -1.60
CA SER A 81 3.99 3.21 -2.94
C SER A 81 3.21 4.14 -3.86
N LEU A 82 3.64 5.40 -3.90
CA LEU A 82 3.38 6.37 -4.94
C LEU A 82 4.74 6.53 -5.60
N CYS A 83 5.21 5.48 -6.27
CA CYS A 83 6.26 5.64 -7.26
C CYS A 83 5.56 6.08 -8.55
N GLY A 84 5.12 7.33 -8.57
CA GLY A 84 4.70 8.00 -9.79
C GLY A 84 5.93 8.62 -10.44
N GLN A 85 6.50 7.94 -11.42
CA GLN A 85 7.38 8.60 -12.39
C GLN A 85 7.12 8.15 -13.84
N TYR A 86 6.10 7.32 -14.04
CA TYR A 86 5.57 6.87 -15.32
C TYR A 86 4.06 7.02 -15.20
N HIS A 87 3.34 7.23 -16.31
CA HIS A 87 1.88 7.34 -16.34
C HIS A 87 1.20 6.01 -15.92
N GLY A 88 1.33 5.64 -14.64
CA GLY A 88 1.05 4.32 -14.12
C GLY A 88 1.31 4.23 -12.61
N THR A 89 0.76 3.19 -11.99
CA THR A 89 0.84 2.97 -10.54
C THR A 89 1.50 1.63 -10.26
N GLU A 90 2.62 1.65 -9.56
CA GLU A 90 3.29 0.45 -9.08
C GLU A 90 2.66 -0.01 -7.76
N PHE A 91 2.22 -1.26 -7.72
CA PHE A 91 1.67 -1.88 -6.52
C PHE A 91 2.67 -2.86 -5.92
N CYS A 92 3.24 -2.46 -4.78
CA CYS A 92 4.03 -3.32 -3.89
C CYS A 92 3.30 -3.45 -2.54
N ASN A 93 3.02 -4.67 -2.10
CA ASN A 93 2.31 -4.86 -0.83
C ASN A 93 3.31 -4.73 0.37
N PRO A 94 2.97 -3.96 1.41
CA PRO A 94 3.89 -3.63 2.50
C PRO A 94 4.26 -4.83 3.41
N ASN A 95 3.46 -5.90 3.42
CA ASN A 95 3.72 -7.11 4.21
C ASN A 95 4.88 -7.97 3.65
N TRP A 96 5.60 -7.46 2.65
CA TRP A 96 6.53 -8.20 1.80
C TRP A 96 7.99 -7.94 2.18
N CYS A 97 8.19 -7.17 3.25
CA CYS A 97 9.46 -7.03 3.95
C CYS A 97 9.82 -8.37 4.63
N GLY A 98 10.49 -9.28 3.91
CA GLY A 98 11.00 -10.54 4.47
C GLY A 98 10.96 -11.77 3.57
N TRP A 99 10.43 -11.68 2.34
CA TRP A 99 10.40 -12.84 1.42
C TRP A 99 11.75 -13.03 0.71
N PRO A 100 12.31 -14.26 0.59
CA PRO A 100 13.68 -14.47 0.08
C PRO A 100 13.84 -14.37 -1.44
N ARG A 101 12.89 -13.77 -2.16
CA ARG A 101 12.90 -13.79 -3.63
C ARG A 101 12.48 -12.45 -4.21
N PRO A 102 13.07 -12.03 -5.34
CA PRO A 102 12.44 -11.01 -6.16
C PRO A 102 11.06 -11.50 -6.61
N PHE A 103 10.07 -10.61 -6.61
CA PHE A 103 8.69 -10.94 -6.95
C PHE A 103 8.53 -11.02 -8.47
N PRO A 104 7.69 -11.93 -8.97
CA PRO A 104 7.32 -11.94 -10.38
C PRO A 104 6.70 -10.59 -10.77
N GLY A 105 7.35 -9.89 -11.70
CA GLY A 105 6.88 -8.61 -12.25
C GLY A 105 5.79 -8.82 -13.30
N VAL A 106 4.75 -7.97 -13.28
CA VAL A 106 3.66 -7.97 -14.26
C VAL A 106 3.40 -6.54 -14.71
N VAL A 107 3.48 -6.29 -16.01
CA VAL A 107 2.96 -5.05 -16.62
C VAL A 107 1.49 -5.28 -16.96
N ASP A 108 0.62 -4.47 -16.36
CA ASP A 108 -0.82 -4.62 -16.39
C ASP A 108 -1.47 -3.53 -17.25
N MET A 109 -1.99 -3.92 -18.42
CA MET A 109 -2.56 -2.98 -19.41
C MET A 109 -4.04 -3.29 -19.69
N PHE A 110 -4.89 -2.27 -19.69
CA PHE A 110 -6.30 -2.41 -20.05
C PHE A 110 -6.59 -2.02 -21.49
N GLY A 111 -7.31 -2.88 -22.22
CA GLY A 111 -7.79 -2.57 -23.57
C GLY A 111 -9.14 -1.85 -23.57
N GLY A 112 -9.36 -0.95 -24.53
CA GLY A 112 -10.67 -0.36 -24.85
C GLY A 112 -11.22 0.65 -23.83
N SER A 113 -10.50 0.91 -22.74
CA SER A 113 -10.88 1.90 -21.72
C SER A 113 -9.84 3.01 -21.69
N VAL A 114 -10.32 4.26 -21.61
CA VAL A 114 -9.47 5.45 -21.47
C VAL A 114 -9.01 5.56 -20.02
N GLY A 115 -7.76 5.97 -19.79
CA GLY A 115 -7.27 6.26 -18.45
C GLY A 115 -6.45 5.13 -17.80
N LEU A 116 -6.16 5.29 -16.51
CA LEU A 116 -5.42 4.33 -15.70
C LEU A 116 -6.38 3.51 -14.83
N LEU A 117 -6.36 2.18 -15.00
CA LEU A 117 -7.21 1.25 -14.24
C LEU A 117 -6.36 0.38 -13.31
N GLU A 118 -6.47 0.64 -12.02
CA GLU A 118 -5.56 0.08 -11.00
C GLU A 118 -6.08 -1.19 -10.32
N TYR A 119 -7.38 -1.45 -10.38
CA TYR A 119 -8.04 -2.46 -9.54
C TYR A 119 -7.54 -3.89 -9.79
N ARG A 120 -7.11 -4.20 -11.02
CA ARG A 120 -6.53 -5.52 -11.37
C ARG A 120 -5.10 -5.63 -10.89
N SER A 121 -4.29 -4.60 -11.11
CA SER A 121 -2.93 -4.52 -10.57
C SER A 121 -2.88 -4.62 -9.05
N ALA A 122 -3.77 -3.93 -8.34
CA ALA A 122 -3.88 -4.02 -6.88
C ALA A 122 -4.22 -5.46 -6.41
N GLN A 123 -5.01 -6.19 -7.20
CA GLN A 123 -5.36 -7.59 -6.92
C GLN A 123 -4.24 -8.59 -7.26
N LEU A 124 -3.38 -8.27 -8.22
CA LEU A 124 -2.17 -9.06 -8.49
C LEU A 124 -1.15 -8.84 -7.38
N ALA A 125 -0.99 -7.60 -6.92
CA ALA A 125 -0.13 -7.23 -5.81
C ALA A 125 -0.57 -7.81 -4.46
N SER A 126 -1.85 -8.12 -4.27
CA SER A 126 -2.29 -8.85 -3.08
C SER A 126 -1.93 -10.35 -3.11
N ARG A 127 -1.55 -10.89 -4.27
CA ARG A 127 -1.40 -12.34 -4.53
C ARG A 127 0.03 -12.84 -4.78
N GLY A 128 1.04 -11.98 -4.73
CA GLY A 128 2.44 -12.41 -4.92
C GLY A 128 3.21 -11.72 -6.06
N PHE A 129 2.59 -10.82 -6.80
CA PHE A 129 3.19 -10.15 -7.96
C PHE A 129 3.57 -8.69 -7.66
N ALA A 130 4.65 -8.22 -8.27
CA ALA A 130 4.88 -6.78 -8.41
C ALA A 130 4.16 -6.32 -9.69
N SER A 131 3.10 -5.53 -9.55
CA SER A 131 2.24 -5.17 -10.69
C SER A 131 2.35 -3.69 -11.01
N LEU A 132 2.62 -3.36 -12.27
CA LEU A 132 2.64 -2.01 -12.81
C LEU A 132 1.38 -1.78 -13.65
N ALA A 133 0.42 -1.01 -13.13
CA ALA A 133 -0.72 -0.55 -13.92
C ALA A 133 -0.22 0.49 -14.92
N LEU A 134 -0.31 0.22 -16.23
CA LEU A 134 0.21 1.10 -17.28
C LEU A 134 -0.94 1.70 -18.10
N ALA A 135 -1.07 3.02 -18.06
CA ALA A 135 -1.91 3.75 -19.01
C ALA A 135 -1.11 4.03 -20.28
N PHE A 136 -1.75 3.96 -21.44
CA PHE A 136 -1.07 4.21 -22.72
C PHE A 136 -1.86 5.15 -23.65
N PHE A 137 -3.06 5.58 -23.25
CA PHE A 137 -3.81 6.66 -23.90
C PHE A 137 -4.88 7.26 -22.98
N GLY A 138 -5.18 8.54 -23.23
CA GLY A 138 -6.19 9.36 -22.57
C GLY A 138 -6.04 9.42 -21.05
N TYR A 139 -4.81 9.53 -20.59
CA TYR A 139 -4.44 9.72 -19.19
C TYR A 139 -3.35 10.79 -19.07
N GLU A 140 -3.59 11.82 -18.26
CA GLU A 140 -2.65 12.94 -18.06
C GLU A 140 -2.12 13.52 -19.39
N ASP A 141 -0.80 13.44 -19.60
CA ASP A 141 -0.10 13.99 -20.77
C ASP A 141 -0.06 13.01 -21.96
N LEU A 142 -0.71 11.83 -21.86
CA LEU A 142 -0.75 10.85 -22.94
C LEU A 142 -1.73 11.23 -24.06
N PRO A 143 -1.52 10.70 -25.29
CA PRO A 143 -2.41 10.94 -26.42
C PRO A 143 -3.88 10.62 -26.12
N LYS A 144 -4.82 11.46 -26.55
CA LYS A 144 -6.27 11.27 -26.30
C LYS A 144 -6.88 10.16 -27.16
N SER A 145 -6.28 9.86 -28.30
CA SER A 145 -6.68 8.79 -29.23
C SER A 145 -5.51 7.84 -29.49
N LEU A 146 -5.84 6.56 -29.69
CA LEU A 146 -4.90 5.52 -30.11
C LEU A 146 -4.80 5.49 -31.63
N GLU A 147 -4.10 6.46 -32.20
CA GLU A 147 -3.82 6.47 -33.64
C GLU A 147 -2.50 5.77 -33.97
N GLU A 148 -1.49 5.91 -33.11
CA GLU A 148 -0.19 5.26 -33.27
C GLU A 148 0.26 4.55 -31.99
N PHE A 149 0.75 3.32 -32.13
CA PHE A 149 1.21 2.48 -31.03
C PHE A 149 2.74 2.56 -30.94
N ASN A 150 3.25 3.31 -29.97
CA ASN A 150 4.70 3.45 -29.79
C ASN A 150 5.24 2.31 -28.92
N ILE A 151 5.98 1.37 -29.52
CA ILE A 151 6.58 0.22 -28.82
C ILE A 151 7.64 0.67 -27.80
N THR A 152 8.37 1.75 -28.09
CA THR A 152 9.42 2.29 -27.21
C THR A 152 8.85 2.72 -25.85
N TYR A 153 7.61 3.23 -25.80
CA TYR A 153 6.94 3.55 -24.54
C TYR A 153 6.76 2.32 -23.64
N PHE A 154 6.41 1.17 -24.23
CA PHE A 154 6.24 -0.08 -23.49
C PHE A 154 7.58 -0.68 -23.09
N GLU A 155 8.61 -0.54 -23.94
CA GLU A 155 9.98 -0.93 -23.62
C GLU A 155 10.49 -0.15 -22.40
N GLU A 156 10.34 1.17 -22.36
CA GLU A 156 10.69 2.02 -21.22
C GLU A 156 9.93 1.61 -19.93
N ALA A 157 8.64 1.27 -20.05
CA ALA A 157 7.85 0.79 -18.91
C ALA A 157 8.34 -0.57 -18.37
N VAL A 158 8.77 -1.47 -19.25
CA VAL A 158 9.37 -2.76 -18.88
C VAL A 158 10.74 -2.56 -18.25
N GLU A 159 11.59 -1.71 -18.82
CA GLU A 159 12.91 -1.37 -18.27
C GLU A 159 12.79 -0.74 -16.88
N PHE A 160 11.80 0.13 -16.68
CA PHE A 160 11.50 0.70 -15.38
C PHE A 160 11.18 -0.39 -14.35
N LEU A 161 10.29 -1.33 -14.70
CA LEU A 161 9.91 -2.43 -13.83
C LEU A 161 11.10 -3.35 -13.52
N LEU A 162 11.98 -3.59 -14.50
CA LEU A 162 13.20 -4.40 -14.37
C LEU A 162 14.27 -3.77 -13.48
N LYS A 163 14.35 -2.44 -13.47
CA LYS A 163 15.31 -1.70 -12.64
C LYS A 163 14.99 -1.79 -11.15
N HIS A 164 13.77 -2.18 -10.80
CA HIS A 164 13.34 -2.25 -9.41
C HIS A 164 13.97 -3.46 -8.69
N GLU A 165 14.75 -3.19 -7.62
CA GLU A 165 15.57 -4.19 -6.89
C GLU A 165 14.80 -5.41 -6.37
N LYS A 166 13.47 -5.32 -6.29
CA LYS A 166 12.59 -6.37 -5.76
C LYS A 166 11.80 -7.13 -6.83
N VAL A 167 12.06 -6.90 -8.11
CA VAL A 167 11.30 -7.50 -9.23
C VAL A 167 12.17 -8.44 -10.06
N CYS A 168 11.62 -9.57 -10.47
CA CYS A 168 12.20 -10.49 -11.44
C CYS A 168 11.10 -10.82 -12.45
N LEU A 169 11.32 -10.57 -13.74
CA LEU A 169 10.33 -10.92 -14.77
C LEU A 169 10.34 -12.43 -15.00
N LEU A 170 9.16 -13.06 -14.89
CA LEU A 170 8.92 -14.37 -15.47
C LEU A 170 8.53 -14.14 -16.94
N LEU A 171 9.50 -14.28 -17.85
CA LEU A 171 9.23 -14.41 -19.28
C LEU A 171 8.94 -15.88 -19.62
#